data_AF-A0A7C3ABR6-F1
#
_entry.id   AF-A0A7C3ABR6-F1
#
_cell.length_a   1.000
_cell.length_b   1.000
_cell.length_c   1.000
_cell.angle_alpha   90.00
_cell.angle_beta   90.00
_cell.angle_gamma   90.00
#
_symmetry.space_group_name_H-M   'P 1'
#
loop_
_entity.id
_entity.type
_entity.pdbx_description
1 polymer ?
#
loop_
_entity_poly.entity_id
_entity_poly.type
_entity_poly.pdbx_seq_one_letter_code
_entity_poly.pdbx_strand_id
1 'polypeptide(L)'
;MDEGKIVRERQREIIEGDLRPTGSERFFEGDLIVTGNVRDGVSICVNGNVEVYGMVEAAIIRAYGDIIVHGGLPGRAYLDSGGSVIIHYANNSSIVSTGNIFIKTGATHCMLTADNEISLDPERGLLSGGIARAGNAITAATLGSLYKTETVLEVGITPIFRAESQRIAERIEFLREELDKTRKVFDLVVNSDPRFLSKRQLKLLDQIPLLQMKLSYLSKELGKYSRMYQSVQKAIEEDLSGGFIRVFRKVYPGVKITINFTSMQITDMLEDVIFEESGGRIRCRKPDGVIS
;
A
#
# COMPACT_ATOMS: atom_id res chain seq x y z
N MET A 1 45.16 -8.63 26.23
CA MET A 1 44.78 -7.30 25.72
C MET A 1 43.33 -7.43 25.31
N ASP A 2 42.42 -7.15 26.23
CA ASP A 2 40.98 -7.21 25.97
C ASP A 2 40.54 -5.87 25.40
N GLU A 3 40.18 -5.87 24.12
CA GLU A 3 39.51 -4.75 23.48
C GLU A 3 38.11 -4.61 24.10
N GLY A 4 37.94 -3.57 24.93
CA GLY A 4 36.67 -3.20 25.50
C GLY A 4 35.65 -2.92 24.39
N LYS A 5 34.72 -3.85 24.19
CA LYS A 5 33.47 -3.59 23.47
C LYS A 5 32.73 -2.48 24.22
N ILE A 6 32.78 -1.27 23.66
CA ILE A 6 31.90 -0.18 24.04
C ILE A 6 30.48 -0.61 23.61
N VAL A 7 29.72 -1.16 24.54
CA VAL A 7 28.28 -1.36 24.36
C VAL A 7 27.66 0.03 24.42
N ARG A 8 27.32 0.62 23.26
CA ARG A 8 26.50 1.83 23.22
C ARG A 8 25.14 1.47 23.81
N GLU A 9 24.86 1.96 25.01
CA GLU A 9 23.55 1.83 25.65
C GLU A 9 22.51 2.50 24.74
N ARG A 10 21.46 1.77 24.34
CA ARG A 10 20.38 2.35 23.52
C ARG A 10 19.63 3.34 24.40
N GLN A 11 19.57 4.60 23.97
CA GLN A 11 18.73 5.60 24.60
C GLN A 11 17.27 5.11 24.58
N ARG A 12 16.62 5.11 25.74
CA ARG A 12 15.27 4.59 25.92
C ARG A 12 14.49 5.59 26.78
N GLU A 13 13.41 6.12 26.23
CA GLU A 13 12.49 7.01 26.95
C GLU A 13 11.26 6.23 27.39
N ILE A 14 10.84 6.41 28.63
CA ILE A 14 9.67 5.75 29.21
C ILE A 14 8.68 6.82 29.66
N ILE A 15 7.47 6.74 29.12
CA ILE A 15 6.33 7.56 29.51
C ILE A 15 5.41 6.70 30.38
N GLU A 16 5.34 7.07 31.65
CA GLU A 16 4.41 6.46 32.61
C GLU A 16 2.98 6.95 32.37
N GLY A 17 2.05 6.01 32.21
CA GLY A 17 0.65 6.30 31.92
C GLY A 17 0.37 6.68 30.47
N ASP A 18 -0.70 7.45 30.26
CA ASP A 18 -1.19 7.81 28.94
C ASP A 18 -0.37 8.93 28.30
N LEU A 19 -0.01 8.73 27.04
CA LEU A 19 0.56 9.78 26.20
C LEU A 19 -0.57 10.68 25.65
N ARG A 20 -0.53 11.96 26.01
CA ARG A 20 -1.55 12.97 25.63
C ARG A 20 -1.05 13.90 24.52
N PRO A 21 -1.95 14.49 23.70
CA PRO A 21 -1.58 15.41 22.64
C PRO A 21 -1.05 16.73 23.17
N THR A 22 -0.11 17.33 22.44
CA THR A 22 0.45 18.67 22.73
C THR A 22 0.07 19.71 21.66
N GLY A 23 -0.64 19.30 20.61
CA GLY A 23 -0.96 20.15 19.45
C GLY A 23 0.15 20.22 18.38
N SER A 24 1.30 19.59 18.62
CA SER A 24 2.40 19.47 17.67
C SER A 24 2.96 18.05 17.64
N GLU A 25 3.70 17.72 16.59
CA GLU A 25 4.48 16.49 16.55
C GLU A 25 5.64 16.53 17.55
N ARG A 26 5.90 15.40 18.21
CA ARG A 26 7.03 15.23 19.12
C ARG A 26 8.04 14.23 18.56
N PHE A 27 9.31 14.51 18.81
CA PHE A 27 10.43 13.70 18.33
C PHE A 27 11.13 13.05 19.51
N PHE A 28 11.36 11.74 19.42
CA PHE A 28 12.04 10.95 20.43
C PHE A 28 13.29 10.30 19.82
N GLU A 29 14.41 10.45 20.51
CA GLU A 29 15.68 9.80 20.13
C GLU A 29 15.82 8.46 20.86
N GLY A 30 16.13 7.40 20.11
CA GLY A 30 16.18 6.05 20.65
C GLY A 30 14.80 5.39 20.73
N ASP A 31 14.65 4.43 21.65
CA ASP A 31 13.42 3.65 21.83
C ASP A 31 12.42 4.41 22.73
N LEU A 32 11.12 4.31 22.45
CA LEU A 32 10.05 4.91 23.25
C LEU A 32 9.11 3.84 23.81
N ILE A 33 8.83 3.90 25.11
CA ILE A 33 7.82 3.05 25.75
C ILE A 33 6.74 3.92 26.36
N VAL A 34 5.50 3.61 26.01
CA VAL A 34 4.30 4.18 26.63
C VAL A 34 3.62 3.06 27.42
N THR A 35 3.61 3.18 28.74
CA THR A 35 3.01 2.15 29.62
C THR A 35 1.47 2.20 29.62
N GLY A 36 0.87 3.31 29.20
CA GLY A 36 -0.58 3.47 29.02
C GLY A 36 -0.98 3.58 27.55
N ASN A 37 -2.05 4.35 27.29
CA ASN A 37 -2.60 4.55 25.95
C ASN A 37 -1.93 5.72 25.24
N VAL A 38 -1.87 5.66 23.91
CA VAL A 38 -1.61 6.83 23.07
C VAL A 38 -2.96 7.43 22.67
N ARG A 39 -3.27 8.60 23.24
CA ARG A 39 -4.57 9.25 23.10
C ARG A 39 -4.76 9.91 21.73
N ASP A 40 -6.02 10.16 21.39
CA ASP A 40 -6.43 10.90 20.20
C ASP A 40 -5.63 12.21 20.00
N GLY A 41 -5.25 12.48 18.75
CA GLY A 41 -4.54 13.67 18.34
C GLY A 41 -3.04 13.68 18.63
N VAL A 42 -2.48 12.60 19.18
CA VAL A 42 -1.03 12.47 19.36
C VAL A 42 -0.35 12.25 18.01
N SER A 43 0.74 12.99 17.75
CA SER A 43 1.67 12.73 16.63
C SER A 43 3.08 12.59 17.19
N ILE A 44 3.74 11.46 16.91
CA ILE A 44 5.11 11.19 17.35
C ILE A 44 5.97 10.61 16.24
N CYS A 45 7.24 10.98 16.24
CA CYS A 45 8.29 10.44 15.38
C CYS A 45 9.44 9.93 16.27
N VAL A 46 9.82 8.67 16.10
CA VAL A 46 10.78 7.98 16.96
C VAL A 46 11.90 7.38 16.11
N ASN A 47 13.16 7.68 16.43
CA ASN A 47 14.32 7.16 15.69
C ASN A 47 14.73 5.72 16.08
N GLY A 48 14.03 5.12 17.04
CA GLY A 48 14.16 3.72 17.42
C GLY A 48 12.82 2.98 17.30
N ASN A 49 12.62 2.05 18.23
CA ASN A 49 11.41 1.26 18.34
C ASN A 49 10.37 1.96 19.21
N VAL A 50 9.09 1.65 19.00
CA VAL A 50 7.98 2.12 19.85
C VAL A 50 7.26 0.92 20.45
N GLU A 51 7.08 0.92 21.76
CA GLU A 51 6.27 -0.08 22.46
C GLU A 51 5.18 0.59 23.29
N VAL A 52 3.91 0.26 23.00
CA VAL A 52 2.73 0.79 23.69
C VAL A 52 2.03 -0.36 24.39
N TYR A 53 1.92 -0.29 25.71
CA TYR A 53 1.23 -1.32 26.51
C TYR A 53 -0.30 -1.16 26.51
N GLY A 54 -0.80 0.04 26.18
CA GLY A 54 -2.22 0.31 26.00
C GLY A 54 -2.69 0.27 24.55
N MET A 55 -3.76 1.02 24.26
CA MET A 55 -4.32 1.21 22.92
C MET A 55 -3.73 2.44 22.24
N VAL A 56 -3.78 2.46 20.91
CA VAL A 56 -3.47 3.64 20.09
C VAL A 56 -4.76 4.13 19.45
N GLU A 57 -5.29 5.24 19.95
CA GLU A 57 -6.53 5.86 19.43
C GLU A 57 -6.25 6.56 18.09
N ALA A 58 -6.98 7.63 17.74
CA ALA A 58 -6.75 8.38 16.49
C ALA A 58 -5.45 9.20 16.53
N ALA A 59 -4.32 8.50 16.54
CA ALA A 59 -2.97 9.03 16.67
C ALA A 59 -2.08 8.61 15.49
N ILE A 60 -1.00 9.35 15.31
CA ILE A 60 0.02 9.15 14.28
C ILE A 60 1.31 8.74 15.00
N ILE A 61 1.83 7.55 14.69
CA ILE A 61 3.11 7.06 15.20
C ILE A 61 3.99 6.70 14.02
N ARG A 62 5.15 7.35 13.92
CA ARG A 62 6.21 6.97 12.98
C ARG A 62 7.43 6.50 13.75
N ALA A 63 7.96 5.35 13.40
CA ALA A 63 9.15 4.77 14.02
C ALA A 63 10.12 4.30 12.94
N TYR A 64 11.42 4.57 13.11
CA TYR A 64 12.44 3.99 12.23
C TYR A 64 12.64 2.49 12.48
N GLY A 65 12.36 2.02 13.69
CA GLY A 65 12.35 0.60 14.05
C GLY A 65 10.95 0.01 14.09
N ASP A 66 10.78 -1.01 14.92
CA ASP A 66 9.53 -1.75 15.10
C ASP A 66 8.51 -0.93 15.90
N ILE A 67 7.22 -1.19 15.65
CA ILE A 67 6.10 -0.67 16.46
C ILE A 67 5.34 -1.85 17.07
N ILE A 68 5.32 -1.93 18.40
CA ILE A 68 4.59 -2.95 19.15
C ILE A 68 3.47 -2.27 19.94
N VAL A 69 2.23 -2.70 19.72
CA VAL A 69 1.06 -2.27 20.50
C VAL A 69 0.42 -3.50 21.11
N HIS A 70 0.55 -3.65 22.43
CA HIS A 70 -0.03 -4.79 23.17
C HIS A 70 -1.56 -4.74 23.19
N GLY A 71 -2.14 -3.53 23.13
CA GLY A 71 -3.55 -3.29 22.88
C GLY A 71 -3.90 -3.31 21.38
N GLY A 72 -4.92 -2.54 21.01
CA GLY A 72 -5.35 -2.42 19.61
C GLY A 72 -5.54 -0.98 19.17
N LEU A 73 -5.95 -0.85 17.91
CA LEU A 73 -6.24 0.42 17.25
C LEU A 73 -7.76 0.53 17.09
N PRO A 74 -8.50 1.13 18.05
CA PRO A 74 -9.95 1.22 18.00
C PRO A 74 -10.49 2.04 16.81
N GLY A 75 -9.69 2.93 16.22
CA GLY A 75 -10.12 3.73 15.08
C GLY A 75 -9.14 4.81 14.66
N ARG A 76 -8.97 4.99 13.34
CA ARG A 76 -8.29 6.13 12.69
C ARG A 76 -6.83 6.37 13.15
N ALA A 77 -6.15 5.33 13.59
CA ALA A 77 -4.72 5.39 13.84
C ALA A 77 -3.95 5.30 12.52
N TYR A 78 -2.78 5.93 12.49
CA TYR A 78 -1.79 5.77 11.43
C TYR A 78 -0.47 5.32 12.06
N LEU A 79 -0.02 4.11 11.68
CA LEU A 79 1.28 3.57 12.08
C LEU A 79 2.19 3.45 10.86
N ASP A 80 3.43 3.90 11.00
CA ASP A 80 4.46 3.85 9.94
C ASP A 80 5.77 3.40 10.56
N SER A 81 6.18 2.18 10.23
CA SER A 81 7.34 1.52 10.82
C SER A 81 8.39 1.23 9.74
N GLY A 82 9.62 1.66 10.01
CA GLY A 82 10.82 1.23 9.28
C GLY A 82 11.28 -0.19 9.64
N GLY A 83 10.53 -0.89 10.49
CA GLY A 83 10.64 -2.32 10.79
C GLY A 83 9.28 -3.01 10.69
N SER A 84 8.98 -3.89 11.64
CA SER A 84 7.71 -4.64 11.74
C SER A 84 6.71 -4.01 12.70
N VAL A 85 5.43 -4.26 12.46
CA VAL A 85 4.32 -3.85 13.34
C VAL A 85 3.67 -5.07 13.98
N ILE A 86 3.52 -5.07 15.31
CA ILE A 86 2.85 -6.15 16.06
C ILE A 86 1.73 -5.54 16.89
N ILE A 87 0.48 -5.91 16.60
CA ILE A 87 -0.72 -5.34 17.25
C ILE A 87 -1.77 -6.41 17.60
N HIS A 88 -2.68 -6.12 18.54
CA HIS A 88 -3.75 -7.07 18.88
C HIS A 88 -4.89 -7.06 17.85
N TYR A 89 -5.38 -5.87 17.47
CA TYR A 89 -6.43 -5.66 16.48
C TYR A 89 -6.35 -4.26 15.90
N ALA A 90 -6.93 -4.04 14.72
CA ALA A 90 -7.09 -2.72 14.15
C ALA A 90 -8.46 -2.51 13.51
N ASN A 91 -9.02 -1.33 13.70
CA ASN A 91 -10.26 -0.89 13.06
C ASN A 91 -10.04 0.45 12.38
N ASN A 92 -10.52 0.60 11.15
CA ASN A 92 -10.54 1.86 10.40
C ASN A 92 -9.22 2.65 10.47
N SER A 93 -8.09 1.93 10.35
CA SER A 93 -6.73 2.43 10.58
C SER A 93 -5.82 2.06 9.43
N SER A 94 -4.74 2.83 9.27
CA SER A 94 -3.72 2.61 8.24
C SER A 94 -2.40 2.20 8.89
N ILE A 95 -1.81 1.12 8.39
CA ILE A 95 -0.56 0.56 8.93
C ILE A 95 0.38 0.31 7.76
N VAL A 96 1.56 0.92 7.83
CA VAL A 96 2.65 0.77 6.86
C VAL A 96 3.87 0.22 7.59
N SER A 97 4.51 -0.79 6.99
CA SER A 97 5.67 -1.48 7.53
C SER A 97 6.62 -1.87 6.39
N THR A 98 7.91 -1.56 6.54
CA THR A 98 8.96 -2.06 5.64
C THR A 98 9.33 -3.53 5.94
N GLY A 99 8.82 -4.08 7.04
CA GLY A 99 8.96 -5.48 7.44
C GLY A 99 7.62 -6.21 7.35
N ASN A 100 7.22 -6.79 8.48
CA ASN A 100 5.99 -7.59 8.61
C ASN A 100 4.92 -6.85 9.42
N ILE A 101 3.65 -7.15 9.15
CA ILE A 101 2.53 -6.76 10.01
C ILE A 101 1.94 -8.02 10.65
N PHE A 102 1.99 -8.11 11.97
CA PHE A 102 1.39 -9.19 12.76
C PHE A 102 0.17 -8.68 13.53
N ILE A 103 -0.99 -9.32 13.34
CA ILE A 103 -2.24 -8.93 14.01
C ILE A 103 -2.89 -10.13 14.69
N LYS A 104 -3.09 -10.05 16.00
CA LYS A 104 -3.53 -11.22 16.79
C LYS A 104 -5.00 -11.63 16.58
N THR A 105 -5.91 -10.70 16.36
CA THR A 105 -7.36 -11.02 16.32
C THR A 105 -8.03 -10.58 15.04
N GLY A 106 -7.82 -9.34 14.59
CA GLY A 106 -8.35 -8.95 13.30
C GLY A 106 -8.11 -7.51 12.90
N ALA A 107 -8.32 -7.27 11.61
CA ALA A 107 -8.26 -5.96 10.97
C ALA A 107 -9.57 -5.71 10.22
N THR A 108 -10.28 -4.64 10.60
CA THR A 108 -11.58 -4.28 10.01
C THR A 108 -11.53 -2.90 9.37
N HIS A 109 -11.87 -2.79 8.09
CA HIS A 109 -11.82 -1.53 7.32
C HIS A 109 -10.44 -0.87 7.36
N CYS A 110 -9.38 -1.67 7.31
CA CYS A 110 -8.00 -1.19 7.42
C CYS A 110 -7.32 -1.05 6.05
N MET A 111 -6.32 -0.20 6.00
CA MET A 111 -5.34 -0.17 4.91
C MET A 111 -4.01 -0.70 5.46
N LEU A 112 -3.65 -1.92 5.09
CA LEU A 112 -2.44 -2.59 5.56
C LEU A 112 -1.45 -2.68 4.41
N THR A 113 -0.22 -2.26 4.64
CA THR A 113 0.86 -2.32 3.64
C THR A 113 2.14 -2.81 4.31
N ALA A 114 2.58 -4.01 3.95
CA ALA A 114 3.82 -4.60 4.42
C ALA A 114 4.74 -4.90 3.23
N ASP A 115 6.01 -4.53 3.31
CA ASP A 115 6.96 -4.90 2.25
C ASP A 115 7.26 -6.41 2.23
N ASN A 116 7.09 -7.11 3.35
CA ASN A 116 7.27 -8.56 3.43
C ASN A 116 5.93 -9.30 3.57
N GLU A 117 5.40 -9.48 4.80
CA GLU A 117 4.22 -10.31 5.05
C GLU A 117 3.18 -9.63 5.95
N ILE A 118 1.91 -9.97 5.75
CA ILE A 118 0.82 -9.66 6.69
C ILE A 118 0.30 -10.98 7.26
N SER A 119 0.49 -11.18 8.55
CA SER A 119 0.11 -12.43 9.22
C SER A 119 -0.85 -12.18 10.35
N LEU A 120 -2.04 -12.77 10.24
CA LEU A 120 -3.04 -12.81 11.28
C LEU A 120 -3.04 -14.19 11.95
N ASP A 121 -3.51 -14.24 13.20
CA ASP A 121 -3.63 -15.50 13.93
C ASP A 121 -4.42 -16.57 13.13
N PRO A 122 -3.90 -17.80 13.01
CA PRO A 122 -4.54 -18.86 12.22
C PRO A 122 -5.92 -19.32 12.71
N GLU A 123 -6.24 -19.15 13.99
CA GLU A 123 -7.49 -19.62 14.57
C GLU A 123 -8.57 -18.52 14.61
N ARG A 124 -8.14 -17.30 14.94
CA ARG A 124 -9.02 -16.16 15.27
C ARG A 124 -8.90 -14.99 14.31
N GLY A 125 -7.81 -14.90 13.54
CA GLY A 125 -7.47 -13.78 12.67
C GLY A 125 -8.51 -13.49 11.60
N LEU A 126 -9.25 -12.39 11.75
CA LEU A 126 -10.21 -11.89 10.77
C LEU A 126 -9.66 -10.69 10.00
N LEU A 127 -9.66 -10.74 8.67
CA LEU A 127 -9.41 -9.57 7.83
C LEU A 127 -10.66 -9.27 7.02
N SER A 128 -11.31 -8.14 7.29
CA SER A 128 -12.59 -7.78 6.66
C SER A 128 -12.66 -6.30 6.34
N GLY A 129 -12.85 -5.96 5.07
CA GLY A 129 -13.00 -4.59 4.63
C GLY A 129 -11.66 -3.87 4.48
N GLY A 130 -11.55 -3.08 3.42
CA GLY A 130 -10.35 -2.31 3.10
C GLY A 130 -9.38 -3.09 2.22
N ILE A 131 -8.09 -2.73 2.31
CA ILE A 131 -7.05 -3.20 1.39
C ILE A 131 -5.86 -3.69 2.21
N ALA A 132 -5.38 -4.89 1.93
CA ALA A 132 -4.15 -5.43 2.49
C ALA A 132 -3.17 -5.81 1.38
N ARG A 133 -1.96 -5.24 1.45
CA ARG A 133 -0.88 -5.41 0.47
C ARG A 133 0.34 -5.97 1.16
N ALA A 134 0.88 -7.08 0.65
CA ALA A 134 2.13 -7.66 1.12
C ALA A 134 3.06 -7.94 -0.05
N GLY A 135 4.37 -7.88 0.14
CA GLY A 135 5.32 -8.31 -0.88
C GLY A 135 5.22 -9.81 -1.15
N ASN A 136 5.22 -10.62 -0.10
CA ASN A 136 5.33 -12.08 -0.20
C ASN A 136 4.02 -12.80 0.15
N ALA A 137 3.48 -12.64 1.36
CA ALA A 137 2.35 -13.45 1.78
C ALA A 137 1.33 -12.70 2.65
N ILE A 138 0.08 -13.14 2.54
CA ILE A 138 -0.97 -12.78 3.51
C ILE A 138 -1.55 -14.06 4.10
N THR A 139 -1.57 -14.16 5.43
CA THR A 139 -2.12 -15.31 6.14
C THR A 139 -3.21 -14.85 7.13
N ALA A 140 -4.35 -15.54 7.16
CA ALA A 140 -5.44 -15.23 8.08
C ALA A 140 -6.34 -16.44 8.35
N ALA A 141 -7.03 -16.47 9.49
CA ALA A 141 -8.07 -17.46 9.73
C ALA A 141 -9.26 -17.26 8.79
N THR A 142 -9.75 -16.02 8.69
CA THR A 142 -10.96 -15.67 7.97
C THR A 142 -10.78 -14.40 7.13
N LEU A 143 -11.23 -14.43 5.88
CA LEU A 143 -11.21 -13.29 4.97
C LEU A 143 -12.63 -12.85 4.56
N GLY A 144 -12.87 -11.55 4.61
CA GLY A 144 -14.14 -10.92 4.25
C GLY A 144 -15.22 -11.09 5.32
N SER A 145 -16.46 -10.81 4.94
CA SER A 145 -17.63 -10.90 5.83
C SER A 145 -18.84 -11.49 5.11
N LEU A 146 -19.81 -11.98 5.89
CA LEU A 146 -21.12 -12.42 5.37
C LEU A 146 -21.85 -11.32 4.59
N TYR A 147 -21.61 -10.05 4.92
CA TYR A 147 -22.23 -8.90 4.31
C TYR A 147 -21.51 -8.41 3.04
N LYS A 148 -20.60 -9.23 2.48
CA LYS A 148 -19.83 -8.93 1.26
C LYS A 148 -19.10 -7.59 1.33
N THR A 149 -18.55 -7.26 2.49
CA THR A 149 -17.71 -6.07 2.65
C THR A 149 -16.52 -6.16 1.70
N GLU A 150 -16.34 -5.14 0.86
CA GLU A 150 -15.24 -5.10 -0.11
C GLU A 150 -13.90 -5.24 0.60
N THR A 151 -13.24 -6.38 0.33
CA THR A 151 -11.98 -6.76 0.95
C THR A 151 -11.01 -7.11 -0.16
N VAL A 152 -9.95 -6.31 -0.32
CA VAL A 152 -8.98 -6.45 -1.40
C VAL A 152 -7.64 -6.91 -0.84
N LEU A 153 -7.09 -7.96 -1.43
CA LEU A 153 -5.81 -8.55 -1.06
C LEU A 153 -4.88 -8.51 -2.25
N GLU A 154 -3.67 -8.01 -2.06
CA GLU A 154 -2.66 -7.92 -3.11
C GLU A 154 -1.33 -8.47 -2.60
N VAL A 155 -0.79 -9.50 -3.28
CA VAL A 155 0.51 -10.11 -2.93
C VAL A 155 1.39 -10.33 -4.16
N GLY A 156 2.68 -10.59 -3.94
CA GLY A 156 3.65 -10.96 -4.97
C GLY A 156 4.34 -9.79 -5.67
N ILE A 157 3.97 -8.55 -5.33
CA ILE A 157 4.67 -7.34 -5.79
C ILE A 157 4.83 -6.44 -4.58
N THR A 158 6.07 -6.09 -4.24
CA THR A 158 6.38 -5.18 -3.14
C THR A 158 5.57 -3.89 -3.29
N PRO A 159 4.91 -3.40 -2.23
CA PRO A 159 4.11 -2.19 -2.28
C PRO A 159 4.81 -0.97 -2.88
N ILE A 160 6.13 -0.83 -2.66
CA ILE A 160 6.91 0.26 -3.22
C ILE A 160 6.93 0.24 -4.76
N PHE A 161 7.14 -0.94 -5.36
CA PHE A 161 7.12 -1.09 -6.82
C PHE A 161 5.71 -0.87 -7.38
N ARG A 162 4.68 -1.33 -6.65
CA ARG A 162 3.28 -1.09 -7.03
C ARG A 162 2.93 0.39 -7.01
N ALA A 163 3.32 1.11 -5.95
CA ALA A 163 3.07 2.55 -5.82
C ALA A 163 3.78 3.34 -6.94
N GLU A 164 5.04 3.03 -7.23
CA GLU A 164 5.78 3.68 -8.32
C GLU A 164 5.20 3.33 -9.70
N SER A 165 4.82 2.07 -9.92
CA SER A 165 4.14 1.63 -11.15
C SER A 165 2.84 2.40 -11.37
N GLN A 166 2.00 2.49 -10.33
CA GLN A 166 0.73 3.23 -10.38
C GLN A 166 0.96 4.73 -10.67
N ARG A 167 1.92 5.36 -9.98
CA ARG A 167 2.27 6.77 -10.19
C ARG A 167 2.70 7.04 -11.64
N ILE A 168 3.52 6.16 -12.21
CA ILE A 168 3.96 6.28 -13.60
C ILE A 168 2.78 6.07 -14.56
N ALA A 169 1.91 5.09 -14.30
CA ALA A 169 0.73 4.82 -15.12
C ALA A 169 -0.24 6.02 -15.15
N GLU A 170 -0.55 6.61 -14.01
CA GLU A 170 -1.38 7.82 -13.92
C GLU A 170 -0.77 8.98 -14.70
N ARG A 171 0.56 9.14 -14.63
CA ARG A 171 1.28 10.17 -15.41
C ARG A 171 1.20 9.91 -16.92
N ILE A 172 1.30 8.65 -17.35
CA ILE A 172 1.16 8.26 -18.76
C ILE A 172 -0.23 8.61 -19.27
N GLU A 173 -1.28 8.25 -18.53
CA GLU A 173 -2.66 8.56 -18.92
C GLU A 173 -2.92 10.07 -19.03
N PHE A 174 -2.45 10.84 -18.04
CA PHE A 174 -2.52 12.30 -18.12
C PHE A 174 -1.82 12.86 -19.38
N LEU A 175 -0.62 12.38 -19.70
CA LEU A 175 0.12 12.82 -20.89
C LEU A 175 -0.57 12.40 -22.19
N ARG A 176 -1.19 11.21 -22.23
CA ARG A 176 -1.97 10.74 -23.38
C ARG A 176 -3.17 11.64 -23.64
N GLU A 177 -3.93 11.98 -22.59
CA GLU A 177 -5.07 12.88 -22.71
C GLU A 177 -4.65 14.28 -23.19
N GLU A 178 -3.59 14.86 -22.61
CA GLU A 178 -3.08 16.17 -23.02
C GLU A 178 -2.59 16.16 -24.47
N LEU A 179 -1.93 15.07 -24.89
CA LEU A 179 -1.46 14.89 -26.25
C LEU A 179 -2.64 14.79 -27.22
N ASP A 180 -3.67 14.00 -26.89
CA ASP A 180 -4.87 13.86 -27.71
C ASP A 180 -5.64 15.20 -27.84
N LYS A 181 -5.84 15.92 -26.74
CA LYS A 181 -6.46 17.27 -26.74
C LYS A 181 -5.66 18.25 -27.61
N THR A 182 -4.34 18.29 -27.43
CA THR A 182 -3.47 19.20 -28.18
C THR A 182 -3.45 18.83 -29.67
N ARG A 183 -3.46 17.53 -29.99
CA ARG A 183 -3.48 17.03 -31.36
C ARG A 183 -4.79 17.37 -32.07
N LYS A 184 -5.93 17.21 -31.41
CA LYS A 184 -7.23 17.64 -31.95
C LYS A 184 -7.25 19.13 -32.29
N VAL A 185 -6.74 19.99 -31.40
CA VAL A 185 -6.64 21.44 -31.67
C VAL A 185 -5.71 21.71 -32.86
N PHE A 186 -4.56 21.06 -32.90
CA PHE A 186 -3.61 21.19 -33.99
C PHE A 186 -4.22 20.78 -35.35
N ASP A 187 -4.86 19.60 -35.41
CA ASP A 187 -5.48 19.08 -36.63
C ASP A 187 -6.65 19.97 -37.10
N LEU A 188 -7.42 20.55 -36.17
CA LEU A 188 -8.45 21.55 -36.50
C LEU A 188 -7.83 22.79 -37.14
N VAL A 189 -6.74 23.31 -36.58
CA VAL A 189 -6.10 24.54 -37.06
C VAL A 189 -5.41 24.32 -38.41
N VAL A 190 -4.75 23.16 -38.61
CA VAL A 190 -4.02 22.84 -39.85
C VAL A 190 -4.95 22.48 -41.01
N ASN A 191 -6.04 21.76 -40.76
CA ASN A 191 -6.99 21.36 -41.81
C ASN A 191 -8.07 22.42 -42.11
N SER A 192 -8.02 23.58 -41.45
CA SER A 192 -8.94 24.68 -41.71
C SER A 192 -8.56 25.43 -42.99
N ASP A 193 -9.51 25.66 -43.92
CA ASP A 193 -9.27 26.56 -45.07
C ASP A 193 -9.27 28.02 -44.59
N PRO A 194 -8.14 28.76 -44.73
CA PRO A 194 -8.00 30.13 -44.24
C PRO A 194 -9.07 31.11 -44.76
N ARG A 195 -9.69 30.81 -45.90
CA ARG A 195 -10.71 31.65 -46.55
C ARG A 195 -12.05 31.67 -45.81
N PHE A 196 -12.30 30.71 -44.93
CA PHE A 196 -13.54 30.58 -44.17
C PHE A 196 -13.37 30.85 -42.67
N LEU A 197 -12.23 31.40 -42.25
CA LEU A 197 -11.89 31.61 -40.84
C LEU A 197 -12.19 33.03 -40.35
N SER A 198 -12.72 33.13 -39.12
CA SER A 198 -12.88 34.39 -38.40
C SER A 198 -11.53 34.98 -37.95
N LYS A 199 -11.47 36.28 -37.65
CA LYS A 199 -10.26 36.96 -37.10
C LYS A 199 -9.68 36.28 -35.85
N ARG A 200 -10.51 35.62 -35.04
CA ARG A 200 -10.08 34.87 -33.84
C ARG A 200 -9.40 33.55 -34.22
N GLN A 201 -9.81 32.91 -35.31
CA GLN A 201 -9.23 31.67 -35.83
C GLN A 201 -7.93 31.90 -36.60
N LEU A 202 -7.78 33.04 -37.27
CA LEU A 202 -6.51 33.44 -37.89
C LEU A 202 -5.37 33.56 -36.85
N LYS A 203 -5.65 34.07 -35.64
CA LYS A 203 -4.68 34.10 -34.53
C LYS A 203 -4.25 32.71 -34.02
N LEU A 204 -5.04 31.67 -34.28
CA LEU A 204 -4.67 30.30 -33.92
C LEU A 204 -3.65 29.71 -34.91
N LEU A 205 -3.60 30.20 -36.16
CA LEU A 205 -2.58 29.78 -37.14
C LEU A 205 -1.17 30.23 -36.69
N ASP A 206 -1.05 31.41 -36.08
CA ASP A 206 0.23 31.91 -35.51
C ASP A 206 0.73 31.03 -34.35
N GLN A 207 -0.16 30.24 -33.73
CA GLN A 207 0.18 29.32 -32.65
C GLN A 207 0.62 27.93 -33.14
N ILE A 208 0.57 27.65 -34.45
CA ILE A 208 1.01 26.36 -35.03
C ILE A 208 2.40 25.95 -34.55
N PRO A 209 3.46 26.81 -34.59
CA PRO A 209 4.79 26.43 -34.13
C PRO A 209 4.82 26.06 -32.64
N LEU A 210 4.06 26.78 -31.81
CA LEU A 210 3.95 26.53 -30.38
C LEU A 210 3.24 25.20 -30.10
N LEU A 211 2.17 24.91 -30.84
CA LEU A 211 1.44 23.64 -30.74
C LEU A 211 2.30 22.46 -31.23
N GLN A 212 3.06 22.62 -32.31
CA GLN A 212 4.03 21.60 -32.77
C GLN A 212 5.10 21.32 -31.71
N MET A 213 5.65 22.37 -31.10
CA MET A 213 6.62 22.24 -30.02
C MET A 213 6.01 21.52 -28.82
N LYS A 214 4.77 21.87 -28.42
CA LYS A 214 4.05 21.20 -27.34
C LYS A 214 3.80 19.72 -27.66
N LEU A 215 3.37 19.38 -28.88
CA LEU A 215 3.17 17.98 -29.31
C LEU A 215 4.46 17.16 -29.29
N SER A 216 5.55 17.73 -29.82
CA SER A 216 6.88 17.10 -29.78
C SER A 216 7.34 16.87 -28.34
N TYR A 217 7.18 17.85 -27.46
CA TYR A 217 7.50 17.73 -26.04
C TYR A 217 6.66 16.64 -25.35
N LEU A 218 5.33 16.68 -25.50
CA LEU A 218 4.42 15.71 -24.88
C LEU A 218 4.69 14.29 -25.37
N SER A 219 4.93 14.09 -26.67
CA SER A 219 5.25 12.77 -27.23
C SER A 219 6.58 12.23 -26.69
N LYS A 220 7.59 13.09 -26.54
CA LYS A 220 8.90 12.71 -25.99
C LYS A 220 8.80 12.34 -24.51
N GLU A 221 8.08 13.12 -23.71
CA GLU A 221 7.82 12.81 -22.30
C GLU A 221 7.01 11.52 -22.15
N LEU A 222 5.96 11.32 -22.95
CA LEU A 222 5.17 10.09 -22.96
C LEU A 222 6.05 8.87 -23.27
N GLY A 223 6.93 8.97 -24.27
CA GLY A 223 7.88 7.91 -24.60
C GLY A 223 8.92 7.66 -23.51
N LYS A 224 9.32 8.68 -22.75
CA LYS A 224 10.19 8.53 -21.56
C LYS A 224 9.46 7.76 -20.46
N TYR A 225 8.28 8.19 -20.03
CA TYR A 225 7.52 7.51 -18.98
C TYR A 225 7.09 6.09 -19.39
N SER A 226 6.74 5.88 -20.66
CA SER A 226 6.41 4.54 -21.15
C SER A 226 7.60 3.56 -21.04
N ARG A 227 8.83 4.05 -21.32
CA ARG A 227 10.05 3.25 -21.12
C ARG A 227 10.34 3.01 -19.64
N MET A 228 10.17 4.02 -18.79
CA MET A 228 10.31 3.87 -17.33
C MET A 228 9.31 2.85 -16.78
N TYR A 229 8.06 2.89 -17.23
CA TYR A 229 7.04 1.91 -16.86
C TYR A 229 7.48 0.50 -17.26
N GLN A 230 7.94 0.30 -18.50
CA GLN A 230 8.45 -0.99 -18.95
C GLN A 230 9.64 -1.49 -18.13
N SER A 231 10.57 -0.62 -17.72
CA SER A 231 11.68 -1.04 -16.85
C SER A 231 11.21 -1.46 -15.46
N VAL A 232 10.24 -0.75 -14.88
CA VAL A 232 9.67 -1.12 -13.57
C VAL A 232 8.91 -2.45 -13.67
N GLN A 233 8.13 -2.65 -14.74
CA GLN A 233 7.45 -3.94 -14.96
C GLN A 233 8.43 -5.10 -15.10
N LYS A 234 9.52 -4.91 -15.85
CA LYS A 234 10.58 -5.93 -15.96
C LYS A 234 11.24 -6.24 -14.62
N ALA A 235 11.56 -5.22 -13.84
CA ALA A 235 12.13 -5.43 -12.50
C ALA A 235 11.17 -6.22 -11.61
N ILE A 236 9.87 -5.92 -11.65
CA ILE A 236 8.85 -6.69 -10.95
C ILE A 236 8.79 -8.14 -11.44
N GLU A 237 8.84 -8.36 -12.77
CA GLU A 237 8.85 -9.71 -13.37
C GLU A 237 10.08 -10.53 -12.96
N GLU A 238 11.24 -9.89 -12.82
CA GLU A 238 12.49 -10.54 -12.38
C GLU A 238 12.47 -10.87 -10.87
N ASP A 239 11.79 -10.05 -10.06
CA ASP A 239 11.61 -10.21 -8.62
C ASP A 239 10.30 -10.93 -8.24
N LEU A 240 9.63 -11.62 -9.18
CA LEU A 240 8.40 -12.37 -8.90
C LEU A 240 8.67 -13.47 -7.87
N SER A 241 8.56 -13.13 -6.59
CA SER A 241 8.43 -14.08 -5.52
C SER A 241 7.07 -14.76 -5.66
N GLY A 242 7.03 -16.06 -5.41
CA GLY A 242 5.81 -16.89 -5.51
C GLY A 242 4.82 -16.55 -4.40
N GLY A 243 4.31 -15.32 -4.41
CA GLY A 243 3.46 -14.80 -3.35
C GLY A 243 2.18 -15.61 -3.24
N PHE A 244 1.74 -15.82 -2.01
CA PHE A 244 0.59 -16.67 -1.72
C PHE A 244 -0.32 -16.06 -0.66
N ILE A 245 -1.57 -16.49 -0.67
CA ILE A 245 -2.54 -16.16 0.37
C ILE A 245 -3.02 -17.45 1.00
N ARG A 246 -2.80 -17.59 2.31
CA ARG A 246 -3.23 -18.75 3.10
C ARG A 246 -4.42 -18.37 3.97
N VAL A 247 -5.48 -19.15 3.86
CA VAL A 247 -6.69 -18.96 4.68
C VAL A 247 -7.03 -20.24 5.40
N PHE A 248 -6.89 -20.23 6.73
CA PHE A 248 -7.00 -21.44 7.54
C PHE A 248 -8.45 -21.90 7.77
N ARG A 249 -9.42 -20.97 7.74
CA ARG A 249 -10.83 -21.29 8.01
C ARG A 249 -11.71 -20.96 6.83
N LYS A 250 -12.10 -19.69 6.64
CA LYS A 250 -13.13 -19.33 5.65
C LYS A 250 -12.77 -18.10 4.82
N VAL A 251 -13.16 -18.11 3.56
CA VAL A 251 -13.18 -16.95 2.68
C VAL A 251 -14.62 -16.67 2.29
N TYR A 252 -15.10 -15.47 2.58
CA TYR A 252 -16.44 -15.04 2.21
C TYR A 252 -16.49 -14.52 0.77
N PRO A 253 -17.66 -14.62 0.10
CA PRO A 253 -17.90 -13.94 -1.18
C PRO A 253 -17.65 -12.43 -1.11
N GLY A 254 -17.18 -11.86 -2.23
CA GLY A 254 -16.87 -10.43 -2.35
C GLY A 254 -15.42 -10.07 -2.05
N VAL A 255 -14.60 -11.02 -1.58
CA VAL A 255 -13.15 -10.85 -1.46
C VAL A 255 -12.54 -10.80 -2.87
N LYS A 256 -11.71 -9.80 -3.13
CA LYS A 256 -10.91 -9.68 -4.35
C LYS A 256 -9.46 -10.02 -4.02
N ILE A 257 -8.90 -10.97 -4.76
CA ILE A 257 -7.52 -11.42 -4.61
C ILE A 257 -6.74 -11.02 -5.86
N THR A 258 -5.58 -10.41 -5.66
CA THR A 258 -4.61 -10.14 -6.70
C THR A 258 -3.28 -10.75 -6.29
N ILE A 259 -2.74 -11.63 -7.13
CA ILE A 259 -1.40 -12.19 -6.96
C ILE A 259 -0.61 -11.79 -8.21
N ASN A 260 0.50 -11.09 -8.02
CA ASN A 260 1.26 -10.49 -9.10
C ASN A 260 0.38 -9.52 -9.91
N PHE A 261 0.18 -9.83 -11.20
CA PHE A 261 -0.67 -9.10 -12.13
C PHE A 261 -2.05 -9.75 -12.35
N THR A 262 -2.29 -10.91 -11.75
CA THR A 262 -3.54 -11.66 -11.94
C THR A 262 -4.52 -11.35 -10.82
N SER A 263 -5.78 -11.09 -11.16
CA SER A 263 -6.85 -10.87 -10.17
C SER A 263 -7.97 -11.90 -10.31
N MET A 264 -8.60 -12.23 -9.19
CA MET A 264 -9.76 -13.10 -9.08
C MET A 264 -10.72 -12.53 -8.02
N GLN A 265 -12.02 -12.67 -8.26
CA GLN A 265 -13.04 -12.34 -7.27
C GLN A 265 -13.68 -13.61 -6.75
N ILE A 266 -13.81 -13.72 -5.43
CA ILE A 266 -14.43 -14.86 -4.77
C ILE A 266 -15.95 -14.71 -4.82
N THR A 267 -16.61 -15.66 -5.50
CA THR A 267 -18.07 -15.69 -5.68
C THR A 267 -18.77 -16.54 -4.62
N ASP A 268 -18.11 -17.61 -4.19
CA ASP A 268 -18.65 -18.62 -3.30
C ASP A 268 -17.79 -18.75 -2.05
N MET A 269 -18.40 -19.22 -0.95
CA MET A 269 -17.65 -19.45 0.28
C MET A 269 -16.66 -20.59 0.09
N LEU A 270 -15.40 -20.34 0.43
CA LEU A 270 -14.34 -21.35 0.42
C LEU A 270 -13.86 -21.61 1.84
N GLU A 271 -13.41 -22.83 2.10
CA GLU A 271 -12.87 -23.21 3.41
C GLU A 271 -11.51 -23.87 3.27
N ASP A 272 -10.59 -23.48 4.14
CA ASP A 272 -9.25 -24.01 4.27
C ASP A 272 -8.48 -24.08 2.92
N VAL A 273 -8.05 -22.92 2.43
CA VAL A 273 -7.50 -22.76 1.07
C VAL A 273 -6.16 -22.04 1.04
N ILE A 274 -5.42 -22.29 -0.04
CA ILE A 274 -4.21 -21.56 -0.44
C ILE A 274 -4.42 -21.05 -1.86
N PHE A 275 -4.19 -19.76 -2.06
CA PHE A 275 -4.17 -19.14 -3.37
C PHE A 275 -2.73 -18.87 -3.79
N GLU A 276 -2.39 -19.35 -4.99
CA GLU A 276 -1.08 -19.15 -5.62
C GLU A 276 -1.29 -18.84 -7.11
N GLU A 277 -0.40 -18.05 -7.70
CA GLU A 277 -0.41 -17.79 -9.13
C GLU A 277 0.49 -18.81 -9.85
N SER A 278 -0.05 -19.43 -10.89
CA SER A 278 0.70 -20.37 -11.73
C SER A 278 0.22 -20.31 -13.17
N GLY A 279 1.07 -19.76 -14.04
CA GLY A 279 0.85 -19.70 -15.49
C GLY A 279 -0.18 -18.64 -15.91
N GLY A 280 -0.18 -17.49 -15.24
CA GLY A 280 -1.09 -16.36 -15.49
C GLY A 280 -2.50 -16.56 -14.93
N ARG A 281 -2.66 -17.51 -13.99
CA ARG A 281 -3.95 -17.83 -13.35
C ARG A 281 -3.76 -18.08 -11.87
N ILE A 282 -4.68 -17.57 -11.06
CA ILE A 282 -4.73 -17.90 -9.64
C ILE A 282 -5.38 -19.28 -9.50
N ARG A 283 -4.69 -20.19 -8.83
CA ARG A 283 -5.18 -21.51 -8.45
C ARG A 283 -5.53 -21.53 -6.97
N CYS A 284 -6.63 -22.20 -6.65
CA CYS A 284 -7.04 -22.50 -5.29
C CYS A 284 -6.72 -23.97 -5.02
N ARG A 285 -5.96 -24.26 -3.95
CA ARG A 285 -5.69 -25.64 -3.49
C ARG A 285 -6.02 -25.79 -2.02
N LYS A 286 -6.37 -27.02 -1.61
CA LYS A 286 -6.38 -27.40 -0.20
C LYS A 286 -4.96 -27.77 0.28
N PRO A 287 -4.63 -27.60 1.57
CA PRO A 287 -3.34 -27.98 2.14
C PRO A 287 -3.00 -29.46 1.92
N ASP A 288 -4.02 -30.33 1.92
CA ASP A 288 -3.87 -31.79 1.81
C ASP A 288 -3.71 -32.30 0.36
N GLY A 289 -3.50 -31.40 -0.62
CA GLY A 289 -3.25 -31.79 -2.01
C GLY A 289 -4.49 -32.18 -2.83
N VAL A 290 -5.70 -32.07 -2.26
CA VAL A 290 -6.95 -32.24 -3.02
C VAL A 290 -7.27 -30.92 -3.74
N ILE A 291 -7.04 -30.90 -5.05
CA ILE A 291 -7.43 -29.80 -5.94
C ILE A 291 -8.96 -29.83 -6.06
N SER A 292 -9.63 -28.74 -5.66
CA SER A 292 -11.05 -28.51 -5.90
C SER A 292 -11.28 -27.79 -7.22
#